data_AF-A0A1Y0EDC3-F1
#
_entry.id   AF-A0A1Y0EDC3-F1
#
_cell.length_a   1.000
_cell.length_b   1.000
_cell.length_c   1.000
_cell.angle_alpha   90.00
_cell.angle_beta   90.00
_cell.angle_gamma   90.00
#
_symmetry.space_group_name_H-M   'P 1'
#
loop_
_entity.id
_entity.type
_entity.pdbx_description
1 polymer ?
#
loop_
_entity_poly.entity_id
_entity_poly.type
_entity_poly.pdbx_seq_one_letter_code
_entity_poly.pdbx_strand_id
1 'polypeptide(L)'
;MMMPAELLILLPALIGLGVLLLLRRRRQSARPDPVIHGPAIPRHAIVVDGSNVMHWGGAASAKVLALVLRALQAKGYAPIVIFDASAGYRLADRYLDASALSPLIGLPAAQVSVVDKGVIADSAILRFAAQHRLRIVSNDLYRDWRVQFPHLRRKGAVLRGRYDAGAVVWNARLKPVRA
;
A
#
# COMPACT_ATOMS: atom_id res chain seq x y z
N MET A 1 33.89 37.33 1.29
CA MET A 1 33.73 37.69 2.71
C MET A 1 32.28 38.17 2.85
N MET A 2 31.38 37.30 3.35
CA MET A 2 29.96 37.67 3.48
C MET A 2 29.81 38.70 4.60
N MET A 3 29.04 39.76 4.35
CA MET A 3 28.89 40.86 5.30
C MET A 3 28.01 40.40 6.48
N PRO A 4 28.27 40.84 7.73
CA PRO A 4 27.51 40.40 8.91
C PRO A 4 26.01 40.70 8.81
N ALA A 5 25.61 41.67 7.97
CA ALA A 5 24.22 41.99 7.67
C ALA A 5 23.49 40.93 6.82
N GLU A 6 24.21 40.17 5.97
CA GLU A 6 23.63 39.14 5.09
C GLU A 6 23.27 37.87 5.89
N LEU A 7 24.04 37.53 6.92
CA LEU A 7 23.70 36.44 7.84
C LEU A 7 22.42 36.72 8.64
N LEU A 8 22.14 37.98 8.95
CA LEU A 8 20.96 38.38 9.72
C LEU A 8 19.65 38.15 8.94
N ILE A 9 19.70 38.18 7.61
CA ILE A 9 18.53 38.02 6.72
C ILE A 9 18.31 36.54 6.35
N LEU A 10 19.37 35.74 6.27
CA LEU A 10 19.27 34.32 5.89
C LEU A 10 18.71 33.43 7.02
N LEU A 11 18.96 33.79 8.28
CA LEU A 11 18.47 33.09 9.47
C LEU A 11 16.94 32.98 9.54
N PRO A 12 16.15 34.08 9.43
CA PRO A 12 14.69 33.98 9.44
C PRO A 12 14.13 33.25 8.22
N ALA A 13 14.79 33.32 7.06
CA ALA A 13 14.38 32.59 5.87
C ALA A 13 14.56 31.07 6.03
N LEU A 14 15.67 30.62 6.62
CA LEU A 14 15.92 29.20 6.93
C LEU A 14 14.97 28.68 8.01
N ILE A 15 14.67 29.48 9.04
CA ILE A 15 13.67 29.15 10.06
C ILE A 15 12.28 29.07 9.43
N GLY A 16 11.90 30.04 8.60
CA GLY A 16 10.64 30.05 7.86
C GLY A 16 10.49 28.84 6.94
N LEU A 17 11.55 28.45 6.23
CA LEU A 17 11.58 27.24 5.41
C LEU A 17 11.47 25.98 6.26
N GLY A 18 12.19 25.89 7.37
CA GLY A 18 12.12 24.78 8.32
C GLY A 18 10.73 24.61 8.92
N VAL A 19 10.10 25.71 9.34
CA VAL A 19 8.72 25.74 9.85
C VAL A 19 7.73 25.36 8.74
N LEU A 20 7.90 25.88 7.52
CA LEU A 20 7.06 25.51 6.37
C LEU A 20 7.17 24.02 6.03
N LEU A 21 8.37 23.46 6.06
CA LEU A 21 8.59 22.02 5.84
C LEU A 21 8.00 21.19 6.98
N LEU A 22 8.12 21.64 8.23
CA LEU A 22 7.53 20.97 9.40
C LEU A 22 6.00 21.02 9.34
N LEU A 23 5.41 22.16 8.95
CA LEU A 23 3.97 22.34 8.76
C LEU A 23 3.46 21.53 7.57
N ARG A 24 4.20 21.46 6.46
CA ARG A 24 3.87 20.57 5.33
C ARG A 24 3.90 19.10 5.76
N ARG A 25 4.91 18.69 6.53
CA ARG A 25 5.01 17.33 7.06
C ARG A 25 3.86 17.02 8.01
N ARG A 26 3.51 17.94 8.92
CA ARG A 26 2.34 17.83 9.80
C ARG A 26 1.04 17.79 9.01
N ARG A 27 0.87 18.61 7.97
CA ARG A 27 -0.31 18.60 7.09
C ARG A 27 -0.41 17.32 6.26
N GLN A 28 0.70 16.72 5.85
CA GLN A 28 0.72 15.41 5.21
C GLN A 28 0.31 14.28 6.18
N SER A 29 0.72 14.38 7.45
CA SER A 29 0.27 13.48 8.52
C SER A 29 -1.16 13.76 9.00
N ALA A 30 -1.67 14.98 8.84
CA ALA A 30 -2.98 15.44 9.29
C ALA A 30 -4.01 15.54 8.15
N ARG A 31 -3.69 15.08 6.93
CA ARG A 31 -4.75 14.74 5.97
C ARG A 31 -5.66 13.75 6.69
N PRO A 32 -6.99 13.97 6.71
CA PRO A 32 -7.92 12.99 7.23
C PRO A 32 -7.52 11.63 6.67
N ASP A 33 -7.43 10.62 7.52
CA ASP A 33 -7.19 9.28 7.04
C ASP A 33 -8.17 9.03 5.90
N PRO A 34 -7.74 8.49 4.74
CA PRO A 34 -8.70 8.02 3.77
C PRO A 34 -9.59 7.05 4.54
N VAL A 35 -10.79 7.50 4.86
CA VAL A 35 -11.72 6.70 5.64
C VAL A 35 -12.12 5.64 4.64
N ILE A 36 -11.49 4.47 4.75
CA ILE A 36 -11.98 3.27 4.09
C ILE A 36 -13.32 3.00 4.79
N HIS A 37 -14.38 3.64 4.30
CA HIS A 37 -15.76 3.36 4.63
C HIS A 37 -16.10 2.01 3.99
N GLY A 38 -15.50 0.96 4.54
CA GLY A 38 -15.78 -0.42 4.24
C GLY A 38 -16.50 -1.07 5.42
N PRO A 39 -17.22 -2.18 5.19
CA PRO A 39 -17.78 -3.01 6.26
C PRO A 39 -16.69 -3.43 7.27
N ALA A 40 -17.12 -3.90 8.45
CA ALA A 40 -16.22 -4.39 9.50
C ALA A 40 -15.09 -5.27 8.92
N ILE A 41 -13.85 -5.05 9.36
CA ILE A 41 -12.68 -5.77 8.87
C ILE A 41 -12.93 -7.28 9.02
N PRO A 42 -12.90 -8.06 7.92
CA PRO A 42 -13.16 -9.49 7.99
C PRO A 42 -12.20 -10.21 8.93
N ARG A 43 -12.65 -11.32 9.51
CA ARG A 43 -11.76 -12.23 10.22
C ARG A 43 -10.65 -12.71 9.27
N HIS A 44 -9.43 -12.80 9.80
CA HIS A 44 -8.23 -13.17 9.03
C HIS A 44 -7.96 -12.27 7.81
N ALA A 45 -8.31 -10.98 7.92
CA ALA A 45 -7.98 -10.00 6.91
C ALA A 45 -6.47 -9.94 6.63
N ILE A 46 -6.14 -9.68 5.37
CA ILE A 46 -4.76 -9.51 4.91
C ILE A 46 -4.74 -8.41 3.84
N VAL A 47 -3.83 -7.46 3.96
CA VAL A 47 -3.71 -6.37 2.99
C VAL A 47 -2.89 -6.84 1.82
N VAL A 48 -3.31 -6.53 0.60
CA VAL A 48 -2.59 -6.84 -0.63
C VAL A 48 -2.29 -5.53 -1.33
N ASP A 49 -1.01 -5.29 -1.61
CA ASP A 49 -0.56 -4.21 -2.49
C ASP A 49 -0.87 -4.61 -3.93
N GLY A 50 -2.02 -4.17 -4.43
CA GLY A 50 -2.52 -4.58 -5.74
C GLY A 50 -1.60 -4.14 -6.87
N SER A 51 -1.04 -2.92 -6.77
CA SER A 51 -0.13 -2.37 -7.76
C SER A 51 1.21 -3.09 -7.80
N ASN A 52 1.70 -3.62 -6.67
CA ASN A 52 2.89 -4.46 -6.67
C ASN A 52 2.58 -5.89 -7.17
N VAL A 53 1.52 -6.50 -6.64
CA VAL A 53 1.23 -7.93 -6.86
C VAL A 53 0.82 -8.22 -8.30
N MET A 54 0.15 -7.29 -8.98
CA MET A 54 -0.19 -7.47 -10.41
C MET A 54 1.04 -7.63 -11.32
N HIS A 55 2.23 -7.26 -10.85
CA HIS A 55 3.51 -7.42 -11.57
C HIS A 55 4.28 -8.70 -11.22
N TRP A 56 3.74 -9.59 -10.38
CA TRP A 56 4.47 -10.80 -9.94
C TRP A 56 4.79 -11.79 -11.06
N GLY A 57 4.13 -11.68 -12.22
CA GLY A 57 4.42 -12.46 -13.44
C GLY A 57 5.16 -11.66 -14.51
N GLY A 58 5.74 -10.51 -14.17
CA GLY A 58 6.38 -9.58 -15.11
C GLY A 58 5.49 -8.39 -15.44
N ALA A 59 4.81 -8.44 -16.59
CA ALA A 59 3.88 -7.39 -17.00
C ALA A 59 2.69 -7.28 -16.02
N ALA A 60 2.10 -6.08 -15.91
CA ALA A 60 0.92 -5.87 -15.08
C ALA A 60 -0.22 -6.77 -15.56
N SER A 61 -0.83 -7.54 -14.65
CA SER A 61 -1.87 -8.49 -15.00
C SER A 61 -2.90 -8.65 -13.88
N ALA A 62 -4.15 -8.29 -14.19
CA ALA A 62 -5.30 -8.54 -13.31
C ALA A 62 -5.49 -10.05 -13.07
N LYS A 63 -5.18 -10.89 -14.08
CA LYS A 63 -5.24 -12.35 -13.97
C LYS A 63 -4.25 -12.88 -12.94
N VAL A 64 -3.01 -12.40 -12.94
CA VAL A 64 -2.00 -12.80 -11.93
C VAL A 64 -2.45 -12.38 -10.54
N LEU A 65 -2.90 -11.13 -10.38
CA LEU A 65 -3.44 -10.66 -9.11
C LEU A 65 -4.60 -11.54 -8.63
N ALA A 66 -5.59 -11.83 -9.49
CA ALA A 66 -6.72 -12.71 -9.16
C ALA A 66 -6.27 -14.10 -8.69
N LEU A 67 -5.23 -14.68 -9.31
CA LEU A 67 -4.67 -15.97 -8.89
C LEU A 67 -4.00 -15.91 -7.52
N VAL A 68 -3.29 -14.83 -7.21
CA VAL A 68 -2.71 -14.60 -5.87
C VAL A 68 -3.81 -14.46 -4.82
N LEU A 69 -4.88 -13.72 -5.12
CA LEU A 69 -6.03 -13.55 -4.23
C LEU A 69 -6.73 -14.88 -3.95
N ARG A 70 -6.95 -15.70 -4.99
CA ARG A 70 -7.48 -17.07 -4.83
C ARG A 70 -6.57 -17.95 -3.99
N ALA A 71 -5.24 -17.86 -4.17
CA ALA A 71 -4.29 -18.62 -3.36
C ALA A 71 -4.34 -18.22 -1.87
N LEU A 72 -4.59 -16.95 -1.56
CA LEU A 72 -4.82 -16.47 -0.20
C LEU A 72 -6.15 -16.98 0.37
N GLN A 73 -7.23 -16.85 -0.38
CA GLN A 73 -8.57 -17.33 0.01
C GLN A 73 -8.59 -18.84 0.26
N ALA A 74 -7.91 -19.63 -0.57
CA ALA A 74 -7.75 -21.08 -0.38
C ALA A 74 -6.98 -21.45 0.90
N LYS A 75 -6.27 -20.49 1.52
CA LYS A 75 -5.62 -20.64 2.83
C LYS A 75 -6.46 -20.06 3.97
N GLY A 76 -7.69 -19.62 3.70
CA GLY A 76 -8.65 -19.06 4.65
C GLY A 76 -8.48 -17.57 4.94
N TYR A 77 -7.62 -16.86 4.18
CA TYR A 77 -7.47 -15.42 4.35
C TYR A 77 -8.58 -14.64 3.66
N ALA A 78 -8.86 -13.45 4.18
CA ALA A 78 -9.77 -12.48 3.56
C ALA A 78 -8.96 -11.30 2.99
N PRO A 79 -8.65 -11.27 1.69
CA PRO A 79 -7.86 -10.21 1.11
C PRO A 79 -8.59 -8.86 1.10
N ILE A 80 -7.86 -7.79 1.39
CA ILE A 80 -8.25 -6.40 1.13
C ILE A 80 -7.18 -5.82 0.22
N VAL A 81 -7.56 -5.38 -0.98
CA VAL A 81 -6.63 -4.91 -2.00
C VAL A 81 -6.62 -3.40 -2.03
N ILE A 82 -5.43 -2.81 -1.95
CA ILE A 82 -5.22 -1.38 -2.09
C ILE A 82 -4.33 -1.16 -3.31
N PHE A 83 -4.79 -0.30 -4.21
CA PHE A 83 -4.10 0.09 -5.43
C PHE A 83 -3.58 1.52 -5.36
N ASP A 84 -2.44 1.76 -5.99
CA ASP A 84 -2.02 3.09 -6.39
C ASP A 84 -2.99 3.67 -7.44
N ALA A 85 -3.11 4.99 -7.51
CA ALA A 85 -3.95 5.73 -8.46
C ALA A 85 -3.62 5.40 -9.93
N SER A 86 -2.41 4.92 -10.21
CA SER A 86 -1.96 4.54 -11.56
C SER A 86 -2.38 3.12 -11.99
N ALA A 87 -2.95 2.30 -11.09
CA ALA A 87 -3.21 0.89 -11.37
C ALA A 87 -4.13 0.65 -12.57
N GLY A 88 -5.19 1.45 -12.71
CA GLY A 88 -6.12 1.33 -13.83
C GLY A 88 -5.42 1.50 -15.19
N TYR A 89 -4.55 2.50 -15.31
CA TYR A 89 -3.82 2.77 -16.55
C TYR A 89 -2.86 1.63 -16.91
N ARG A 90 -2.25 1.00 -15.91
CA ARG A 90 -1.38 -0.17 -16.13
C ARG A 90 -2.14 -1.43 -16.56
N LEU A 91 -3.43 -1.53 -16.24
CA LEU A 91 -4.24 -2.72 -16.53
C LEU A 91 -5.12 -2.57 -17.77
N ALA A 92 -5.59 -1.37 -18.06
CA ALA A 92 -6.59 -1.12 -19.11
C ALA A 92 -6.43 0.23 -19.82
N ASP A 93 -5.26 0.88 -19.69
CA ASP A 93 -4.94 2.18 -20.32
C ASP A 93 -5.94 3.32 -20.03
N ARG A 94 -6.65 3.22 -18.91
CA ARG A 94 -7.58 4.25 -18.42
C ARG A 94 -7.70 4.21 -16.90
N TYR A 95 -8.23 5.28 -16.31
CA TYR A 95 -8.56 5.26 -14.89
C TYR A 95 -9.63 4.19 -14.59
N LEU A 96 -9.41 3.42 -13.53
CA LEU A 96 -10.35 2.43 -13.01
C LEU A 96 -10.49 2.63 -11.49
N ASP A 97 -11.71 2.73 -11.02
CA ASP A 97 -12.03 2.77 -9.60
C ASP A 97 -12.17 1.35 -9.01
N ALA A 98 -12.50 1.28 -7.71
CA ALA A 98 -12.71 0.01 -7.02
C ALA A 98 -13.82 -0.84 -7.64
N SER A 99 -14.91 -0.22 -8.10
CA SER A 99 -16.05 -0.90 -8.72
C SER A 99 -15.67 -1.51 -10.07
N ALA A 100 -14.83 -0.85 -10.85
CA ALA A 100 -14.33 -1.34 -12.13
C ALA A 100 -13.23 -2.42 -11.96
N LEU A 101 -12.38 -2.31 -10.93
CA LEU A 101 -11.31 -3.29 -10.65
C LEU A 101 -11.83 -4.57 -9.98
N SER A 102 -12.86 -4.44 -9.14
CA SER A 102 -13.51 -5.55 -8.41
C SER A 102 -13.81 -6.79 -9.28
N PRO A 103 -14.55 -6.68 -10.40
CA PRO A 103 -14.86 -7.84 -11.24
C PRO A 103 -13.62 -8.40 -11.94
N LEU A 104 -12.62 -7.57 -12.26
CA LEU A 104 -11.39 -8.01 -12.94
C LEU A 104 -10.53 -8.93 -12.05
N ILE A 105 -10.57 -8.72 -10.73
CA ILE A 105 -9.76 -9.45 -9.76
C ILE A 105 -10.55 -10.47 -8.94
N GLY A 106 -11.88 -10.49 -9.09
CA GLY A 106 -12.76 -11.44 -8.42
C GLY A 106 -12.94 -11.19 -6.92
N LEU A 107 -12.96 -9.92 -6.49
CA LEU A 107 -13.25 -9.53 -5.11
C LEU A 107 -14.45 -8.58 -5.05
N PRO A 108 -15.24 -8.58 -3.97
CA PRO A 108 -16.25 -7.55 -3.74
C PRO A 108 -15.62 -6.15 -3.72
N ALA A 109 -16.31 -5.16 -4.29
CA ALA A 109 -15.82 -3.78 -4.32
C ALA A 109 -15.50 -3.22 -2.92
N ALA A 110 -16.21 -3.68 -1.88
CA ALA A 110 -15.94 -3.33 -0.48
C ALA A 110 -14.56 -3.78 0.05
N GLN A 111 -13.90 -4.72 -0.64
CA GLN A 111 -12.55 -5.19 -0.33
C GLN A 111 -11.49 -4.60 -1.26
N VAL A 112 -11.87 -3.64 -2.11
CA VAL A 112 -11.00 -3.01 -3.09
C VAL A 112 -10.97 -1.51 -2.83
N SER A 113 -9.78 -0.94 -2.78
CA SER A 113 -9.56 0.50 -2.64
C SER A 113 -8.52 0.96 -3.65
N VAL A 114 -8.76 2.13 -4.24
CA VAL A 114 -7.79 2.85 -5.07
C VAL A 114 -7.48 4.14 -4.31
N VAL A 115 -6.21 4.41 -4.05
CA VAL A 115 -5.82 5.64 -3.36
C VAL A 115 -6.09 6.86 -4.24
N ASP A 116 -6.43 7.99 -3.60
CA ASP A 116 -6.63 9.24 -4.32
C ASP A 116 -5.36 9.71 -5.04
N LYS A 117 -5.54 10.43 -6.14
CA LYS A 117 -4.41 11.02 -6.87
C LYS A 117 -3.61 11.97 -5.96
N GLY A 118 -2.30 11.78 -5.92
CA GLY A 118 -1.40 12.57 -5.08
C GLY A 118 -1.31 12.11 -3.61
N VAL A 119 -1.92 10.96 -3.29
CA VAL A 119 -1.63 10.18 -2.08
C VAL A 119 -0.52 9.18 -2.39
N ILE A 120 0.44 9.04 -1.47
CA ILE A 120 1.50 8.04 -1.60
C ILE A 120 0.93 6.69 -1.18
N ALA A 121 0.77 5.77 -2.13
CA ALA A 121 0.12 4.47 -1.94
C ALA A 121 0.72 3.67 -0.77
N ASP A 122 2.05 3.57 -0.71
CA ASP A 122 2.77 2.89 0.38
C ASP A 122 2.31 3.39 1.75
N SER A 123 2.21 4.71 1.93
CA SER A 123 1.82 5.30 3.22
C SER A 123 0.40 4.89 3.63
N ALA A 124 -0.52 4.80 2.67
CA ALA A 124 -1.90 4.40 2.90
C ALA A 124 -1.99 2.91 3.24
N ILE A 125 -1.29 2.05 2.48
CA ILE A 125 -1.19 0.61 2.72
C ILE A 125 -0.64 0.33 4.12
N LEU A 126 0.49 0.96 4.45
CA LEU A 126 1.18 0.75 5.72
C LEU A 126 0.38 1.26 6.91
N ARG A 127 -0.31 2.40 6.76
CA ARG A 127 -1.17 2.94 7.81
C ARG A 127 -2.37 2.04 8.06
N PHE A 128 -3.05 1.61 7.01
CA PHE A 128 -4.20 0.71 7.11
C PHE A 128 -3.79 -0.63 7.77
N ALA A 129 -2.67 -1.21 7.32
CA ALA A 129 -2.14 -2.43 7.93
C ALA A 129 -1.75 -2.23 9.40
N ALA A 130 -1.15 -1.08 9.76
CA ALA A 130 -0.79 -0.76 11.14
C ALA A 130 -2.03 -0.64 12.04
N GLN A 131 -3.02 0.14 11.60
CA GLN A 131 -4.26 0.42 12.34
C GLN A 131 -5.02 -0.86 12.66
N HIS A 132 -5.09 -1.79 11.70
CA HIS A 132 -5.83 -3.05 11.83
C HIS A 132 -4.94 -4.25 12.21
N ARG A 133 -3.64 -4.01 12.47
CA ARG A 133 -2.64 -5.05 12.82
C ARG A 133 -2.57 -6.20 11.80
N LEU A 134 -2.70 -5.87 10.52
CA LEU A 134 -2.74 -6.83 9.42
C LEU A 134 -1.35 -7.10 8.85
N ARG A 135 -1.19 -8.26 8.23
CA ARG A 135 -0.03 -8.55 7.36
C ARG A 135 -0.28 -7.98 5.98
N ILE A 136 0.82 -7.73 5.25
CA ILE A 136 0.81 -7.17 3.90
C ILE A 136 1.33 -8.22 2.92
N VAL A 137 0.75 -8.30 1.73
CA VAL A 137 1.27 -9.07 0.60
C VAL A 137 1.83 -8.07 -0.41
N SER A 138 3.15 -8.07 -0.56
CA SER A 138 3.90 -7.25 -1.50
C SER A 138 5.32 -7.79 -1.60
N ASN A 139 6.00 -7.57 -2.71
CA ASN A 139 7.44 -7.76 -2.82
C ASN A 139 8.25 -6.51 -2.45
N ASP A 140 7.59 -5.36 -2.27
CA ASP A 140 8.23 -4.18 -1.73
C ASP A 140 8.60 -4.41 -0.25
N LEU A 141 9.77 -3.92 0.13
CA LEU A 141 10.29 -3.96 1.49
C LEU A 141 9.96 -2.70 2.28
N TYR A 142 9.40 -1.67 1.63
CA TYR A 142 9.02 -0.39 2.20
C TYR A 142 10.13 0.21 3.06
N ARG A 143 11.38 0.17 2.57
CA ARG A 143 12.59 0.43 3.37
C ARG A 143 12.55 1.82 4.01
N ASP A 144 12.13 2.82 3.23
CA ASP A 144 12.06 4.23 3.64
C ASP A 144 11.00 4.48 4.72
N TRP A 145 10.02 3.57 4.83
CA TRP A 145 8.89 3.68 5.74
C TRP A 145 9.13 3.01 7.10
N ARG A 146 10.19 2.20 7.26
CA ARG A 146 10.43 1.38 8.47
C ARG A 146 10.64 2.18 9.75
N VAL A 147 11.03 3.46 9.64
CA VAL A 147 11.13 4.37 10.79
C VAL A 147 9.75 4.78 11.27
N GLN A 148 8.84 5.08 10.34
CA GLN A 148 7.47 5.50 10.64
C GLN A 148 6.57 4.31 11.02
N PHE A 149 6.86 3.14 10.46
CA PHE A 149 6.05 1.93 10.63
C PHE A 149 6.89 0.78 11.19
N PRO A 150 7.24 0.82 12.50
CA PRO A 150 8.13 -0.17 13.11
C PRO A 150 7.55 -1.59 13.11
N HIS A 151 6.23 -1.75 12.98
CA HIS A 151 5.56 -3.05 12.89
C HIS A 151 6.04 -3.90 11.70
N LEU A 152 6.56 -3.27 10.64
CA LEU A 152 7.18 -3.95 9.49
C LEU A 152 8.44 -4.75 9.85
N ARG A 153 9.07 -4.46 10.99
CA ARG A 153 10.27 -5.19 11.45
C ARG A 153 9.92 -6.61 11.95
N ARG A 154 8.64 -6.90 12.22
CA ARG A 154 8.21 -8.22 12.67
C ARG A 154 8.36 -9.24 11.55
N LYS A 155 8.91 -10.42 11.87
CA LYS A 155 9.04 -11.53 10.92
C LYS A 155 7.66 -11.91 10.39
N GLY A 156 7.51 -11.89 9.06
CA GLY A 156 6.24 -12.22 8.40
C GLY A 156 5.20 -11.09 8.38
N ALA A 157 5.57 -9.85 8.74
CA ALA A 157 4.72 -8.67 8.54
C ALA A 157 4.40 -8.45 7.06
N VAL A 158 5.39 -8.68 6.19
CA VAL A 158 5.24 -8.66 4.73
C VAL A 158 5.46 -10.07 4.18
N LEU A 159 4.46 -10.57 3.46
CA LEU A 159 4.43 -11.85 2.77
C LEU A 159 4.80 -11.61 1.30
N ARG A 160 5.86 -12.29 0.88
CA ARG A 160 6.46 -12.16 -0.46
C ARG A 160 6.26 -13.42 -1.27
N GLY A 161 6.25 -13.27 -2.58
CA GLY A 161 6.09 -14.39 -3.49
C GLY A 161 6.36 -13.99 -4.93
N ARG A 162 6.04 -14.89 -5.84
CA ARG A 162 6.09 -14.66 -7.29
C ARG A 162 4.99 -15.47 -7.97
N TYR A 163 4.74 -15.12 -9.22
CA TYR A 163 3.93 -15.95 -10.11
C TYR A 163 4.84 -16.55 -11.16
N ASP A 164 4.84 -17.87 -11.26
CA ASP A 164 5.76 -18.62 -12.11
C ASP A 164 5.04 -19.84 -12.69
N ALA A 165 5.13 -20.03 -14.00
CA ALA A 165 4.56 -21.16 -14.73
C ALA A 165 3.12 -21.55 -14.34
N GLY A 166 2.24 -20.58 -14.11
CA GLY A 166 0.84 -20.85 -13.76
C GLY A 166 0.55 -20.89 -12.25
N ALA A 167 1.58 -20.89 -11.40
CA ALA A 167 1.47 -21.10 -9.96
C ALA A 167 1.95 -19.89 -9.14
N VAL A 168 1.34 -19.70 -7.97
CA VAL A 168 1.78 -18.72 -6.98
C VAL A 168 2.78 -19.39 -6.05
N VAL A 169 4.01 -18.89 -6.03
CA VAL A 169 5.10 -19.42 -5.19
C VAL A 169 5.40 -18.42 -4.08
N TRP A 170 5.19 -18.82 -2.83
CA TRP A 170 5.47 -18.00 -1.65
C TRP A 170 6.91 -18.17 -1.19
N ASN A 171 7.60 -17.07 -0.85
CA ASN A 171 8.99 -17.13 -0.37
C ASN A 171 9.10 -17.77 1.01
N ALA A 172 8.03 -17.71 1.80
CA ALA A 172 7.90 -18.42 3.06
C ALA A 172 6.60 -19.22 3.05
N ARG A 173 6.58 -20.37 3.73
CA ARG A 173 5.39 -21.21 3.80
C ARG A 173 4.20 -20.42 4.37
N LEU A 174 3.21 -20.17 3.53
CA LEU A 174 1.96 -19.54 3.94
C LEU A 174 1.13 -20.55 4.76
N LYS A 175 1.04 -20.32 6.07
CA LYS A 175 0.23 -21.16 6.96
C LYS A 175 -1.26 -20.91 6.72
N PRO A 176 -2.09 -21.95 6.59
CA PRO A 176 -3.54 -21.80 6.61
C PRO A 176 -4.00 -21.16 7.92
N VAL A 177 -5.03 -20.32 7.86
CA VAL A 177 -5.78 -19.86 9.02
C VAL A 177 -6.95 -20.83 9.22
N ARG A 178 -7.11 -21.32 10.46
CA ARG A 178 -8.25 -22.16 10.82
C ARG A 178 -9.48 -21.26 10.96
N ALA A 179 -10.60 -21.69 10.39
CA ALA A 179 -11.92 -21.07 10.58
C ALA A 179 -12.39 -21.19 12.03
#